data_AF-X1JAE2-F1
#
_entry.id   AF-X1JAE2-F1
#
_cell.length_a   1.000
_cell.length_b   1.000
_cell.length_c   1.000
_cell.angle_alpha   90.00
_cell.angle_beta   90.00
_cell.angle_gamma   90.00
#
_symmetry.space_group_name_H-M   'P 1'
#
loop_
_entity.id
_entity.type
_entity.pdbx_description
1 polymer ?
#
loop_
_entity_poly.entity_id
_entity_poly.type
_entity_poly.pdbx_seq_one_letter_code
_entity_poly.pdbx_strand_id
1 'polypeptide(L)'
;MNLLAIAVNGGYMPSSQAALSRAGSHGVVTHLLEEGVYGNVILMSETTRLNVLGDFLYLPEGIPLAAAFSIGDLIIALGLVWLIMWGMKSHV
;
A
#
# COMPACT_ATOMS: atom_id res chain seq x y z
N MET A 1 -10.70 3.48 -2.37
CA MET A 1 -10.76 2.90 -1.00
C MET A 1 -9.68 3.50 -0.12
N ASN A 2 -8.44 3.61 -0.61
CA ASN A 2 -7.30 4.17 0.11
C ASN A 2 -7.54 5.61 0.58
N LEU A 3 -8.20 6.43 -0.25
CA LEU A 3 -8.55 7.82 0.12
C LEU A 3 -9.34 7.89 1.43
N LEU A 4 -10.22 6.92 1.70
CA LEU A 4 -10.98 6.90 2.96
C LEU A 4 -10.06 6.61 4.14
N ALA A 5 -9.17 5.63 4.02
CA ALA A 5 -8.15 5.33 5.05
C ALA A 5 -7.28 6.57 5.30
N ILE A 6 -6.80 7.22 4.24
CA ILE A 6 -6.00 8.44 4.32
C ILE A 6 -6.77 9.57 5.03
N ALA A 7 -8.01 9.84 4.61
CA ALA A 7 -8.80 10.95 5.15
C ALA A 7 -9.10 10.79 6.65
N VAL A 8 -9.46 9.58 7.10
CA VAL A 8 -9.81 9.35 8.52
C VAL A 8 -8.59 9.28 9.45
N ASN A 9 -7.38 9.18 8.89
CA ASN A 9 -6.11 9.19 9.62
C ASN A 9 -5.35 10.52 9.41
N GLY A 10 -6.06 11.61 9.11
CA GLY A 10 -5.47 12.95 9.06
C GLY A 10 -4.60 13.22 7.82
N GLY A 11 -4.84 12.51 6.73
CA GLY A 11 -4.06 12.65 5.49
C GLY A 11 -2.94 11.61 5.35
N TYR A 12 -2.86 10.63 6.25
CA TYR A 12 -1.82 9.61 6.26
C TYR A 12 -2.37 8.22 5.98
N MET A 13 -1.64 7.44 5.19
CA MET A 13 -1.88 6.04 4.91
C MET A 13 -1.26 5.19 6.02
N PRO A 14 -2.06 4.41 6.77
CA PRO A 14 -1.52 3.43 7.70
C PRO A 14 -0.88 2.28 6.92
N SER A 15 0.37 1.96 7.20
CA SER A 15 1.09 0.85 6.57
C SER A 15 1.68 -0.08 7.63
N SER A 16 1.62 -1.38 7.37
CA SER A 16 2.11 -2.41 8.28
C SER A 16 3.63 -2.45 8.26
N GLN A 17 4.25 -2.39 9.45
CA GLN A 17 5.71 -2.56 9.59
C GLN A 17 6.19 -3.86 8.93
N ALA A 18 5.48 -4.97 9.17
CA ALA A 18 5.84 -6.27 8.63
C ALA A 18 5.68 -6.36 7.10
N ALA A 19 4.74 -5.61 6.51
CA ALA A 19 4.60 -5.53 5.06
C ALA A 19 5.75 -4.74 4.44
N LEU A 20 6.07 -3.57 5.02
CA LEU A 20 7.18 -2.72 4.58
C LEU A 20 8.54 -3.44 4.69
N SER A 21 8.82 -4.10 5.80
CA SER A 21 10.04 -4.88 5.98
C SER A 21 10.15 -6.02 4.96
N ARG A 22 9.07 -6.78 4.75
CA ARG A 22 9.07 -7.89 3.79
C ARG A 22 9.14 -7.45 2.33
N ALA A 23 8.75 -6.20 2.04
CA ALA A 23 8.92 -5.56 0.74
C ALA A 23 10.33 -4.97 0.54
N GLY A 24 11.25 -5.12 1.49
CA GLY A 24 12.60 -4.56 1.41
C GLY A 24 12.70 -3.07 1.76
N SER A 25 11.60 -2.44 2.20
CA SER A 25 11.55 -1.01 2.53
C SER A 25 12.10 -0.70 3.94
N HIS A 26 13.26 -1.29 4.27
CA HIS A 26 13.88 -1.18 5.59
C HIS A 26 14.18 0.27 5.99
N GLY A 27 14.68 1.09 5.06
CA GLY A 27 14.94 2.52 5.33
C GLY A 27 13.67 3.31 5.67
N VAL A 28 12.54 2.97 5.03
CA VAL A 28 11.23 3.58 5.35
C VAL A 28 10.78 3.18 6.74
N VAL A 29 10.95 1.89 7.12
CA VAL A 29 10.64 1.42 8.46
C VAL A 29 11.47 2.14 9.52
N THR A 30 12.77 2.34 9.29
CA THR A 30 13.64 3.08 10.22
C THR A 30 13.16 4.51 10.41
N HIS A 31 12.92 5.26 9.33
CA HIS A 31 12.40 6.63 9.44
C HIS A 31 11.04 6.68 10.15
N LEU A 32 10.14 5.74 9.85
CA LEU A 32 8.84 5.69 10.51
C LEU A 32 8.93 5.41 12.01
N LEU A 33 9.92 4.64 12.46
CA LEU A 33 10.14 4.39 13.89
C LEU A 33 10.77 5.60 14.61
N GLU A 34 11.61 6.37 13.91
CA GLU A 34 12.33 7.52 14.49
C GLU A 34 11.49 8.81 14.46
N GLU A 35 10.83 9.08 13.33
CA GLU A 35 10.11 10.33 13.07
C GLU A 35 8.58 10.16 13.13
N GLY A 36 8.07 8.92 13.13
CA GLY A 36 6.64 8.62 13.18
C GLY A 36 5.89 8.76 11.85
N VAL A 37 6.50 9.39 10.85
CA VAL A 37 5.90 9.65 9.53
C VAL A 37 6.96 9.61 8.43
N TYR A 38 6.59 9.12 7.26
CA TYR A 38 7.43 9.18 6.06
C TYR A 38 6.55 9.48 4.84
N GLY A 39 6.68 10.69 4.29
CA GLY A 39 5.79 11.17 3.24
C GLY A 39 4.33 11.21 3.72
N ASN A 40 3.46 10.45 3.06
CA ASN A 40 2.07 10.26 3.50
C ASN A 40 1.85 8.97 4.28
N VAL A 41 2.89 8.28 4.74
CA VAL A 41 2.80 6.99 5.42
C VAL A 41 3.03 7.13 6.92
N ILE A 42 2.25 6.39 7.71
CA ILE A 42 2.45 6.18 9.16
C ILE A 42 2.37 4.69 9.48
N LEU A 43 2.98 4.25 10.59
CA LEU A 43 2.85 2.86 11.01
C LEU A 43 1.45 2.56 11.53
N MET A 44 0.89 1.43 11.10
CA MET A 44 -0.34 0.88 11.67
C MET A 44 -0.19 0.64 13.17
N SER A 45 -1.19 1.06 13.93
CA SER A 45 -1.28 0.82 15.37
C SER A 45 -2.74 0.74 15.81
N GLU A 46 -2.99 0.70 17.12
CA GLU A 46 -4.35 0.78 17.68
C GLU A 46 -5.00 2.16 17.53
N THR A 47 -4.19 3.21 17.30
CA THR A 47 -4.70 4.58 17.11
C THR A 47 -5.07 4.87 15.66
N THR A 48 -4.58 4.06 14.71
CA THR A 48 -4.92 4.20 13.29
C THR A 48 -6.26 3.55 12.99
N ARG A 49 -7.04 4.18 12.11
CA ARG A 49 -8.40 3.78 11.72
C ARG A 49 -8.39 3.10 10.36
N LEU A 50 -9.30 2.14 10.18
CA LEU A 50 -9.46 1.42 8.91
C LEU A 50 -8.17 0.73 8.41
N ASN A 51 -7.40 0.11 9.31
CA ASN A 51 -6.16 -0.61 8.96
C ASN A 51 -6.36 -1.69 7.89
N VAL A 52 -7.56 -2.26 7.79
CA VAL A 52 -7.96 -3.21 6.72
C VAL A 52 -7.96 -2.60 5.32
N LEU A 53 -7.95 -1.27 5.21
CA LEU A 53 -7.82 -0.54 3.95
C LEU A 53 -6.43 0.08 3.76
N GLY A 54 -5.54 -0.08 4.75
CA GLY A 54 -4.16 0.37 4.68
C GLY A 54 -3.23 -0.62 3.98
N ASP A 55 -1.92 -0.36 4.01
CA ASP A 55 -0.93 -1.19 3.33
C ASP A 55 -0.46 -2.35 4.22
N PHE A 56 -1.20 -3.45 4.21
CA PHE A 56 -0.82 -4.66 4.96
C PHE A 56 -0.45 -5.85 4.05
N LEU A 57 -0.67 -5.73 2.74
CA LEU A 57 -0.15 -6.67 1.74
C LEU A 57 1.25 -6.25 1.32
N TYR A 58 2.02 -7.20 0.80
CA TYR A 58 3.37 -6.93 0.35
C TYR A 58 3.73 -7.80 -0.85
N LEU A 59 4.56 -7.23 -1.71
CA LEU A 59 5.30 -7.96 -2.72
C LEU A 59 6.73 -8.18 -2.18
N PRO A 60 7.18 -9.43 -2.01
CA PRO A 60 8.46 -9.75 -1.37
C PRO A 60 9.65 -9.04 -2.00
N GLU A 61 10.64 -8.74 -1.15
CA GLU A 61 11.98 -8.37 -1.59
C GLU A 61 12.52 -9.39 -2.60
N GLY A 62 13.06 -8.90 -3.72
CA GLY A 62 13.57 -9.72 -4.82
C GLY A 62 12.64 -9.88 -6.03
N ILE A 63 11.39 -9.43 -5.93
CA ILE A 63 10.47 -9.33 -7.08
C ILE A 63 10.50 -7.89 -7.63
N PRO A 64 10.49 -7.68 -8.96
CA PRO A 64 10.35 -6.33 -9.52
C PRO A 64 9.12 -5.62 -8.96
N LEU A 65 9.28 -4.34 -8.61
CA LEU A 65 8.23 -3.53 -7.97
C LEU A 65 7.83 -4.03 -6.57
N ALA A 66 8.79 -4.60 -5.81
CA ALA A 66 8.60 -4.91 -4.39
C ALA A 66 8.09 -3.68 -3.63
N ALA A 67 6.91 -3.81 -3.03
CA ALA A 67 6.23 -2.73 -2.32
C ALA A 67 5.21 -3.29 -1.32
N ALA A 68 4.92 -2.52 -0.26
CA ALA A 68 3.72 -2.71 0.53
C ALA A 68 2.54 -2.03 -0.16
N PHE A 69 1.36 -2.62 -0.12
CA PHE A 69 0.17 -2.09 -0.78
C PHE A 69 -1.12 -2.52 -0.08
N SER A 70 -2.22 -1.86 -0.41
CA SER A 70 -3.54 -2.10 0.18
C SER A 70 -4.43 -3.02 -0.67
N ILE A 71 -5.56 -3.46 -0.10
CA ILE A 71 -6.62 -4.13 -0.89
C ILE A 71 -7.13 -3.23 -2.02
N GLY A 72 -7.20 -1.92 -1.80
CA GLY A 72 -7.67 -0.99 -2.81
C GLY A 72 -6.74 -0.93 -4.02
N ASP A 73 -5.43 -0.99 -3.79
CA ASP A 73 -4.43 -1.05 -4.87
C ASP A 73 -4.57 -2.35 -5.67
N LEU A 74 -4.79 -3.48 -4.99
CA LEU A 74 -5.01 -4.76 -5.66
C LEU A 74 -6.24 -4.71 -6.58
N ILE A 75 -7.36 -4.14 -6.11
CA ILE A 75 -8.58 -3.99 -6.91
C ILE A 75 -8.32 -3.09 -8.12
N ILE A 76 -7.63 -1.96 -7.94
CA ILE A 76 -7.27 -1.04 -9.02
C ILE A 76 -6.38 -1.76 -10.05
N ALA A 77 -5.36 -2.49 -9.59
CA ALA A 77 -4.46 -3.25 -10.46
C ALA A 77 -5.21 -4.31 -11.28
N LEU A 78 -6.10 -5.08 -10.65
CA LEU A 78 -6.92 -6.08 -11.35
C LEU A 78 -7.87 -5.43 -12.37
N GLY A 79 -8.51 -4.31 -12.01
CA GLY A 79 -9.36 -3.55 -12.93
C GLY A 79 -8.57 -3.03 -14.14
N LEU A 80 -7.34 -2.55 -13.92
CA LEU A 80 -6.47 -2.08 -14.99
C LEU A 80 -6.04 -3.22 -15.92
N VAL A 81 -5.63 -4.37 -15.36
CA VAL A 81 -5.29 -5.57 -16.14
C VAL A 81 -6.48 -6.01 -17.00
N TRP A 82 -7.68 -6.06 -16.41
CA TRP A 82 -8.90 -6.41 -17.13
C TRP A 82 -9.21 -5.43 -18.26
N LEU A 83 -9.11 -4.12 -18.01
CA LEU A 83 -9.34 -3.08 -19.01
C LEU A 83 -8.37 -3.19 -20.18
N ILE A 84 -7.08 -3.42 -19.90
CA ILE A 84 -6.04 -3.63 -20.93
C ILE A 84 -6.37 -4.87 -21.76
N MET A 85 -6.67 -6.01 -21.11
CA MET A 85 -7.02 -7.25 -21.81
C MET A 85 -8.27 -7.07 -22.69
N TRP A 86 -9.27 -6.36 -22.19
CA TRP A 86 -10.48 -6.05 -22.94
C TRP A 86 -10.18 -5.20 -24.18
N GLY A 87 -9.38 -4.13 -24.03
CA GLY A 87 -8.95 -3.29 -25.15
C GLY A 87 -8.07 -4.00 -26.18
N MET A 88 -7.22 -4.95 -25.74
CA MET A 88 -6.43 -5.78 -26.66
C MET A 88 -7.34 -6.73 -27.47
N LYS A 89 -8.38 -7.29 -26.84
CA LYS A 89 -9.33 -8.18 -27.52
C LYS A 89 -10.23 -7.43 -28.52
N SER A 90 -10.50 -6.14 -28.33
CA SER A 90 -11.32 -5.36 -29.27
C SER A 90 -10.61 -5.01 -30.59
N HIS A 91 -9.33 -5.38 -30.74
CA HIS A 91 -8.52 -5.16 -31.95
C HIS A 91 -8.09 -6.47 -32.64
N VAL A 92 -8.76 -7.59 -32.35
CA VAL A 92 -8.65 -8.88 -33.06
C VAL A 92 -10.00 -9.24 -33.64
#